data_AF-A0A5Q0SJ24-F1
#
_entry.id   AF-A0A5Q0SJ24-F1
#
_cell.length_a   1.000
_cell.length_b   1.000
_cell.length_c   1.000
_cell.angle_alpha   90.00
_cell.angle_beta   90.00
_cell.angle_gamma   90.00
#
_symmetry.space_group_name_H-M   'P 1'
#
loop_
_entity.id
_entity.type
_entity.pdbx_description
1 polymer ?
#
loop_
_entity_poly.entity_id
_entity_poly.type
_entity_poly.pdbx_seq_one_letter_code
_entity_poly.pdbx_strand_id
1 'polypeptide(L)'
;MSQEKKVRRIILHYPDDTPAGHIEYTDGFSSIYDNEGNFLFKVEGKFPPPPKKSSDYSWIDKVLEKGLQDSRKRFILYVASRYLVNVKGINEEEALNILKEFYYKLQSGKVYESWLKSVLNGVKKKGLLPWSLKRIEERDKEMYNEIMKVLKNN
;
A
#
# COMPACT_ATOMS: atom_id res chain seq x y z
N MET A 1 10.89 27.00 -35.02
CA MET A 1 9.57 26.33 -34.97
C MET A 1 9.29 25.95 -33.53
N SER A 2 8.43 26.72 -32.85
CA SER A 2 8.14 26.55 -31.42
C SER A 2 7.28 25.30 -31.23
N GLN A 3 7.77 24.32 -30.47
CA GLN A 3 6.98 23.16 -30.10
C GLN A 3 5.93 23.61 -29.08
N GLU A 4 4.65 23.63 -29.46
CA GLU A 4 3.54 23.88 -28.54
C GLU A 4 3.56 22.81 -27.44
N LYS A 5 3.99 23.22 -26.24
CA LYS A 5 3.93 22.38 -25.04
C LYS A 5 2.46 22.07 -24.76
N LYS A 6 2.09 20.79 -24.78
CA LYS A 6 0.74 20.32 -24.45
C LYS A 6 0.41 20.65 -22.99
N VAL A 7 -0.25 21.78 -22.76
CA VAL A 7 -0.81 22.15 -21.47
C VAL A 7 -2.03 21.26 -21.21
N ARG A 8 -2.04 20.53 -20.10
CA ARG A 8 -3.24 19.79 -19.65
C ARG A 8 -4.05 20.69 -18.73
N ARG A 9 -5.30 20.97 -19.10
CA ARG A 9 -6.24 21.77 -18.31
C ARG A 9 -7.21 20.86 -17.54
N ILE A 10 -7.39 21.11 -16.24
CA ILE A 10 -8.35 20.41 -15.38
C ILE A 10 -9.28 21.46 -14.75
N ILE A 11 -10.59 21.28 -14.87
CA ILE A 11 -11.57 22.19 -14.27
C ILE A 11 -11.78 21.78 -12.81
N LEU A 12 -11.72 22.76 -11.90
CA LEU A 12 -11.98 22.59 -10.48
C LEU A 12 -13.42 22.98 -10.18
N HIS A 13 -14.04 22.25 -9.25
CA HIS A 13 -15.37 22.52 -8.74
C HIS A 13 -15.32 22.57 -7.21
N TYR A 14 -16.15 23.40 -6.61
CA TYR A 14 -16.43 23.39 -5.18
C TYR A 14 -17.29 22.16 -4.82
N PRO A 15 -17.43 21.81 -3.52
CA PRO A 15 -18.25 20.66 -3.09
C PRO A 15 -19.73 20.75 -3.46
N ASP A 16 -20.23 21.96 -3.75
CA ASP A 16 -21.59 22.23 -4.25
C ASP A 16 -21.69 22.17 -5.79
N ASP A 17 -20.64 21.68 -6.46
CA ASP A 17 -20.49 21.55 -7.91
C ASP A 17 -20.40 22.88 -8.67
N THR A 18 -20.23 24.01 -7.96
CA THR A 18 -20.00 25.30 -8.62
C THR A 18 -18.56 25.40 -9.17
N PRO A 19 -18.32 26.08 -10.30
CA PRO A 19 -16.97 26.23 -10.87
C PRO A 19 -16.01 26.96 -9.93
N ALA A 20 -14.89 26.31 -9.59
CA ALA A 20 -13.84 26.86 -8.73
C ALA A 20 -12.61 27.35 -9.53
N GLY A 21 -12.64 27.26 -10.86
CA GLY A 21 -11.55 27.66 -11.75
C GLY A 21 -10.88 26.47 -12.42
N HIS A 22 -9.59 26.57 -12.71
CA HIS A 22 -8.87 25.52 -13.44
C HIS A 22 -7.38 25.42 -13.11
N ILE A 23 -6.82 24.26 -13.41
CA ILE A 23 -5.40 23.95 -13.26
C ILE A 23 -4.78 23.78 -14.63
N GLU A 24 -3.62 24.38 -14.86
CA GLU A 24 -2.75 24.13 -15.98
C GLU A 24 -1.49 23.39 -15.52
N TYR A 25 -1.25 22.22 -16.10
CA TYR A 25 -0.04 21.44 -15.81
C TYR A 25 1.02 21.63 -16.88
N THR A 26 2.17 22.18 -16.47
CA THR A 26 3.32 22.47 -17.35
C THR A 26 4.62 22.11 -16.64
N ASP A 27 5.43 21.25 -17.27
CA ASP A 27 6.80 20.90 -16.84
C ASP A 27 6.97 20.55 -15.35
N GLY A 28 6.03 19.78 -14.79
CA GLY A 28 6.12 19.37 -13.39
C GLY A 28 5.51 20.35 -12.38
N PHE A 29 4.90 21.44 -12.85
CA PHE A 29 4.19 22.40 -11.99
C PHE A 29 2.71 22.44 -12.33
N SER A 30 1.88 22.59 -11.29
CA SER A 30 0.47 22.95 -11.39
C SER A 30 0.30 24.45 -11.14
N SER A 31 -0.21 25.18 -12.12
CA SER A 31 -0.64 26.58 -11.96
C SER A 31 -2.16 26.61 -11.81
N ILE A 32 -2.66 27.27 -10.77
CA ILE A 32 -4.09 27.30 -10.42
C ILE A 32 -4.62 28.70 -10.70
N TYR A 33 -5.77 28.76 -11.36
CA TYR A 33 -6.49 29.99 -11.69
C TYR A 33 -7.91 29.91 -11.15
N ASP A 34 -8.48 31.07 -10.83
CA ASP A 34 -9.89 31.18 -10.48
C ASP A 34 -10.81 31.03 -11.71
N ASN A 35 -12.11 31.22 -11.50
CA ASN A 35 -13.11 31.14 -12.57
C ASN A 35 -13.03 32.32 -13.55
N GLU A 36 -12.47 33.45 -13.13
CA GLU A 36 -12.29 34.65 -13.95
C GLU A 36 -10.99 34.61 -14.77
N GLY A 37 -10.11 33.63 -14.50
CA GLY A 37 -8.82 33.47 -15.16
C GLY A 37 -7.67 34.17 -14.43
N ASN A 38 -7.88 34.71 -13.23
CA ASN A 38 -6.82 35.28 -12.43
C ASN A 38 -5.96 34.16 -11.82
N PHE A 39 -4.65 34.34 -11.89
CA PHE A 39 -3.69 33.44 -11.26
C PHE A 39 -3.84 33.49 -9.74
N LEU A 40 -3.98 32.32 -9.10
CA LEU A 40 -4.04 32.20 -7.64
C LEU A 40 -2.68 31.82 -7.07
N PHE A 41 -2.15 30.66 -7.44
CA PHE A 41 -0.87 30.15 -6.96
C PHE A 41 -0.31 29.05 -7.87
N LYS A 42 0.98 28.72 -7.68
CA LYS A 42 1.71 27.68 -8.40
C LYS A 42 2.33 26.70 -7.41
N VAL A 43 2.20 25.41 -7.67
CA VAL A 43 2.74 24.33 -6.83
C VAL A 43 3.62 23.41 -7.68
N GLU A 44 4.70 22.93 -7.07
CA GLU A 44 5.50 21.85 -7.64
C GLU A 44 4.77 20.51 -7.52
N GLY A 45 4.70 19.77 -8.63
CA GLY A 45 3.98 18.50 -8.73
C GLY A 45 2.50 18.66 -9.06
N LYS A 46 1.71 17.62 -8.72
CA LYS A 46 0.29 17.54 -9.05
C LYS A 46 -0.57 18.17 -7.95
N PHE A 47 -1.51 19.01 -8.36
CA PHE A 47 -2.56 19.55 -7.49
C PHE A 47 -3.97 19.13 -7.98
N PRO A 48 -4.93 18.83 -7.08
CA PRO A 48 -4.71 18.58 -5.66
C PRO A 48 -3.76 17.38 -5.45
N PRO A 49 -2.96 17.37 -4.36
CA PRO A 49 -2.09 16.23 -4.09
C PRO A 49 -2.96 14.97 -3.99
N PRO A 50 -2.54 13.84 -4.60
CA PRO A 50 -3.27 12.60 -4.45
C PRO A 50 -3.37 12.27 -2.96
N PRO A 51 -4.53 11.78 -2.48
CA PRO A 51 -4.68 11.46 -1.07
C PRO A 51 -3.58 10.48 -0.66
N LYS A 52 -2.77 10.87 0.35
CA LYS A 52 -1.77 9.97 0.91
C LYS A 52 -2.51 8.77 1.50
N LYS A 53 -2.25 7.57 0.96
CA LYS A 53 -2.67 6.34 1.63
C LYS A 53 -1.77 6.18 2.85
N SER A 54 -2.16 6.76 4.00
CA SER A 54 -1.55 6.37 5.26
C SER A 54 -1.84 4.88 5.44
N SER A 55 -0.79 4.08 5.37
CA SER A 55 -0.89 2.66 5.61
C SER A 55 -0.06 2.39 6.83
N ASP A 56 -0.72 2.52 7.99
CA ASP A 56 -0.14 1.99 9.21
C ASP A 56 -0.05 0.47 9.06
N TYR A 57 1.18 -0.03 9.07
CA TYR A 57 1.51 -1.43 8.94
C TYR A 57 2.00 -2.04 10.27
N SER A 58 1.98 -1.27 11.37
CA SER A 58 2.42 -1.74 12.70
C SER A 58 1.72 -3.02 13.16
N TRP A 59 0.46 -3.19 12.75
CA TRP A 59 -0.31 -4.40 13.02
C TRP A 59 0.30 -5.67 12.40
N ILE A 60 1.04 -5.55 11.28
CA ILE A 60 1.70 -6.68 10.61
C ILE A 60 2.86 -7.18 11.46
N ASP A 61 3.69 -6.29 12.00
CA ASP A 61 4.79 -6.68 12.90
C ASP A 61 4.25 -7.40 14.15
N LYS A 62 3.15 -6.90 14.73
CA LYS A 62 2.50 -7.55 15.87
C LYS A 62 1.99 -8.96 15.54
N VAL A 63 1.40 -9.15 14.37
CA VAL A 63 0.94 -10.48 13.93
C VAL A 63 2.13 -11.40 13.64
N LEU A 64 3.22 -10.90 13.07
CA LEU A 64 4.45 -11.67 12.86
C LEU A 64 5.05 -12.14 14.19
N GLU A 65 5.02 -11.30 15.22
CA GLU A 65 5.51 -11.60 16.56
C GLU A 65 4.65 -12.64 17.29
N LYS A 66 3.33 -12.59 17.16
CA LYS A 66 2.42 -13.49 17.90
C LYS A 66 2.12 -14.80 17.17
N GLY A 67 2.08 -14.79 15.84
CA GLY A 67 1.68 -15.94 15.03
C GLY A 67 0.17 -15.97 14.71
N LEU A 68 -0.22 -16.85 13.79
CA LEU A 68 -1.60 -17.15 13.41
C LEU A 68 -1.83 -18.66 13.37
N GLN A 69 -3.07 -19.11 13.47
CA GLN A 69 -3.40 -20.54 13.54
C GLN A 69 -3.58 -21.15 12.16
N ASP A 70 -4.71 -20.90 11.49
CA ASP A 70 -5.07 -21.60 10.25
C ASP A 70 -4.69 -20.79 9.01
N SER A 71 -4.69 -19.46 9.12
CA SER A 71 -4.46 -18.57 7.97
C SER A 71 -2.99 -18.28 7.64
N ARG A 72 -2.01 -18.90 8.32
CA ARG A 72 -0.56 -18.62 8.21
C ARG A 72 -0.04 -18.50 6.77
N LYS A 73 -0.33 -19.48 5.90
CA LYS A 73 0.18 -19.45 4.51
C LYS A 73 -0.45 -18.32 3.70
N ARG A 74 -1.73 -18.02 3.92
CA ARG A 74 -2.44 -16.94 3.24
C ARG A 74 -1.93 -15.58 3.71
N PHE A 75 -1.69 -15.43 5.02
CA PHE A 75 -1.04 -14.26 5.59
C PHE A 75 0.35 -14.04 5.02
N ILE A 76 1.18 -15.10 4.94
CA ILE A 76 2.51 -15.03 4.31
C ILE A 76 2.40 -14.53 2.87
N LEU A 77 1.51 -15.11 2.06
CA LEU A 77 1.40 -14.82 0.63
C LEU A 77 0.83 -13.42 0.31
N TYR A 78 -0.18 -12.98 1.05
CA TYR A 78 -0.93 -11.77 0.73
C TYR A 78 -0.51 -10.55 1.55
N VAL A 79 0.19 -10.74 2.67
CA VAL A 79 0.52 -9.67 3.61
C VAL A 79 2.01 -9.67 3.94
N ALA A 80 2.49 -10.64 4.73
CA ALA A 80 3.79 -10.54 5.37
C ALA A 80 4.96 -10.48 4.38
N SER A 81 4.99 -11.37 3.37
CA SER A 81 6.07 -11.36 2.37
C SER A 81 6.17 -10.03 1.63
N ARG A 82 5.02 -9.42 1.30
CA ARG A 82 4.91 -8.15 0.60
C ARG A 82 5.33 -6.99 1.47
N TYR A 83 4.90 -7.00 2.73
CA TYR A 83 5.29 -6.01 3.73
C TYR A 83 6.79 -6.01 3.95
N LEU A 84 7.37 -7.18 4.28
CA LEU A 84 8.80 -7.29 4.59
C LEU A 84 9.66 -6.79 3.43
N VAL A 85 9.39 -7.23 2.20
CA VAL A 85 10.27 -6.92 1.06
C VAL A 85 9.98 -5.55 0.44
N ASN A 86 8.71 -5.19 0.24
CA ASN A 86 8.35 -4.01 -0.57
C ASN A 86 7.93 -2.79 0.26
N VAL A 87 7.76 -2.93 1.58
CA VAL A 87 7.43 -1.82 2.48
C VAL A 87 8.56 -1.58 3.48
N LYS A 88 8.93 -2.62 4.25
CA LYS A 88 10.03 -2.57 5.23
C LYS A 88 11.40 -2.56 4.55
N GLY A 89 11.49 -3.12 3.34
CA GLY A 89 12.70 -3.08 2.52
C GLY A 89 13.82 -4.01 2.98
N ILE A 90 13.50 -5.03 3.79
CA ILE A 90 14.51 -5.98 4.25
C ILE A 90 14.90 -6.96 3.15
N ASN A 91 16.09 -7.56 3.27
CA ASN A 91 16.59 -8.50 2.28
C ASN A 91 15.83 -9.84 2.31
N GLU A 92 15.96 -10.63 1.23
CA GLU A 92 15.20 -11.88 1.06
C GLU A 92 15.58 -12.97 2.07
N GLU A 93 16.84 -13.03 2.51
CA GLU A 93 17.31 -14.02 3.47
C GLU A 93 16.75 -13.75 4.87
N GLU A 94 16.80 -12.50 5.30
CA GLU A 94 16.20 -12.04 6.55
C GLU A 94 14.68 -12.24 6.53
N ALA A 95 14.01 -11.85 5.44
CA ALA A 95 12.58 -12.08 5.28
C ALA A 95 12.22 -13.58 5.32
N LEU A 96 13.05 -14.45 4.73
CA LEU A 96 12.86 -15.89 4.76
C LEU A 96 12.89 -16.42 6.20
N ASN A 97 13.87 -15.99 7.00
CA ASN A 97 14.00 -16.40 8.40
C ASN A 97 12.81 -15.94 9.24
N ILE A 98 12.39 -14.68 9.11
CA ILE A 98 11.21 -14.14 9.81
C ILE A 98 9.95 -14.92 9.45
N LEU A 99 9.72 -15.25 8.17
CA LEU A 99 8.53 -15.99 7.74
C LEU A 99 8.54 -17.44 8.22
N LYS A 100 9.72 -18.08 8.31
CA LYS A 100 9.88 -19.40 8.91
C LYS A 100 9.53 -19.36 10.40
N GLU A 101 10.13 -18.44 11.15
CA GLU A 101 9.88 -18.27 12.57
C GLU A 101 8.41 -18.02 12.86
N PHE A 102 7.78 -17.09 12.12
CA PHE A 102 6.35 -16.82 12.20
C PHE A 102 5.51 -18.09 12.00
N TYR A 103 5.79 -18.89 10.96
CA TYR A 103 4.99 -20.07 10.63
C TYR A 103 5.02 -21.12 11.75
N TYR A 104 6.16 -21.28 12.41
CA TYR A 104 6.40 -22.32 13.40
C TYR A 104 6.05 -21.94 14.85
N LYS A 105 5.56 -20.73 15.12
CA LYS A 105 5.14 -20.32 16.48
C LYS A 105 4.10 -21.23 17.13
N LEU A 106 3.18 -21.80 16.35
CA LEU A 106 2.14 -22.72 16.83
C LEU A 106 2.47 -24.21 16.63
N GLN A 107 3.73 -24.53 16.28
CA GLN A 107 4.32 -25.88 16.15
C GLN A 107 3.51 -26.93 15.36
N SER A 108 2.56 -26.51 14.52
CA SER A 108 1.73 -27.42 13.70
C SER A 108 1.95 -27.22 12.21
N GLY A 109 1.93 -28.31 11.44
CA GLY A 109 2.07 -28.27 9.98
C GLY A 109 3.51 -28.04 9.47
N LYS A 110 3.65 -27.87 8.16
CA LYS A 110 4.95 -27.70 7.48
C LYS A 110 4.86 -26.64 6.38
N VAL A 111 5.90 -25.83 6.29
CA VAL A 111 6.15 -24.91 5.19
C VAL A 111 7.47 -25.28 4.52
N TYR A 112 7.47 -25.30 3.20
CA TYR A 112 8.69 -25.57 2.43
C TYR A 112 9.47 -24.28 2.23
N GLU A 113 10.77 -24.33 2.46
CA GLU A 113 11.66 -23.19 2.22
C GLU A 113 11.63 -22.75 0.75
N SER A 114 11.58 -23.70 -0.18
CA SER A 114 11.47 -23.43 -1.62
C SER A 114 10.20 -22.64 -1.96
N TRP A 115 9.08 -22.92 -1.28
CA TRP A 115 7.86 -22.16 -1.44
C TRP A 115 8.00 -20.73 -0.93
N LEU A 116 8.60 -20.53 0.25
CA LEU A 116 8.85 -19.18 0.79
C LEU A 116 9.77 -18.36 -0.13
N LYS A 117 10.86 -18.95 -0.61
CA LYS A 117 11.77 -18.32 -1.59
C LYS A 117 11.04 -17.93 -2.87
N SER A 118 10.20 -18.82 -3.40
CA SER A 118 9.38 -18.53 -4.58
C SER A 118 8.40 -17.38 -4.35
N VAL A 119 7.76 -17.31 -3.17
CA VAL A 119 6.84 -16.23 -2.81
C VAL A 119 7.60 -14.91 -2.71
N LEU A 120 8.72 -14.86 -1.98
CA LEU A 120 9.53 -13.66 -1.79
C LEU A 120 10.03 -13.09 -3.12
N ASN A 121 10.61 -13.93 -3.99
CA ASN A 121 11.05 -13.51 -5.31
C ASN A 121 9.87 -13.01 -6.17
N GLY A 122 8.74 -13.73 -6.13
CA GLY A 122 7.53 -13.37 -6.86
C GLY A 122 6.93 -12.01 -6.45
N VAL A 123 6.89 -11.70 -5.15
CA VAL A 123 6.37 -10.42 -4.65
C VAL A 123 7.34 -9.27 -4.90
N LYS A 124 8.65 -9.51 -4.80
CA LYS A 124 9.70 -8.53 -5.08
C LYS A 124 9.69 -8.11 -6.54
N LYS A 125 9.74 -9.08 -7.45
CA LYS A 125 9.75 -8.84 -8.90
C LYS A 125 8.53 -8.05 -9.38
N LYS A 126 7.37 -8.27 -8.75
CA LYS A 126 6.10 -7.62 -9.13
C LYS A 126 5.79 -6.35 -8.32
N GLY A 127 6.61 -5.99 -7.33
CA GLY A 127 6.34 -4.84 -6.46
C GLY A 127 4.98 -4.91 -5.74
N LEU A 128 4.53 -6.10 -5.36
CA LEU A 128 3.19 -6.27 -4.78
C LEU A 128 3.12 -5.68 -3.37
N LEU A 129 2.06 -4.92 -3.09
CA LEU A 129 1.79 -4.37 -1.76
C LEU A 129 0.95 -5.32 -0.90
N PRO A 130 1.13 -5.30 0.43
CA PRO A 130 0.33 -6.07 1.37
C PRO A 130 -1.15 -5.69 1.28
N TRP A 131 -2.05 -6.66 1.51
CA TRP A 131 -3.47 -6.38 1.62
C TRP A 131 -3.76 -5.49 2.85
N SER A 132 -4.70 -4.57 2.69
CA SER A 132 -5.24 -3.80 3.82
C SER A 132 -6.18 -4.66 4.67
N LEU A 133 -6.36 -4.29 5.94
CA LEU A 133 -7.33 -4.94 6.83
C LEU A 133 -8.74 -5.01 6.22
N LYS A 134 -9.21 -3.89 5.63
CA LYS A 134 -10.50 -3.85 4.92
C LYS A 134 -10.59 -4.89 3.78
N ARG A 135 -9.53 -5.02 2.98
CA ARG A 135 -9.50 -6.03 1.90
C ARG A 135 -9.50 -7.45 2.46
N ILE A 136 -8.82 -7.68 3.58
CA ILE A 136 -8.79 -8.98 4.26
C ILE A 136 -10.19 -9.31 4.80
N GLU A 137 -10.86 -8.37 5.45
CA GLU A 137 -12.23 -8.50 5.94
C GLU A 137 -13.23 -8.90 4.83
N GLU A 138 -13.13 -8.26 3.67
CA GLU A 138 -14.01 -8.52 2.52
C GLU A 138 -13.75 -9.88 1.86
N ARG A 139 -12.51 -10.38 1.87
CA ARG A 139 -12.08 -11.53 1.04
C ARG A 139 -11.80 -12.81 1.84
N ASP A 140 -11.44 -12.69 3.11
CA ASP A 140 -10.98 -13.79 3.95
C ASP A 140 -11.34 -13.49 5.42
N LYS A 141 -12.62 -13.67 5.74
CA LYS A 141 -13.16 -13.44 7.09
C LYS A 141 -12.46 -14.27 8.16
N GLU A 142 -12.01 -15.48 7.82
CA GLU A 142 -11.27 -16.35 8.74
C GLU A 142 -9.93 -15.71 9.12
N MET A 143 -9.11 -15.34 8.13
CA MET A 143 -7.84 -14.65 8.37
C MET A 143 -8.05 -13.32 9.11
N TYR A 144 -9.07 -12.56 8.73
CA TYR A 144 -9.42 -11.31 9.41
C TYR A 144 -9.68 -11.54 10.90
N ASN A 145 -10.53 -12.51 11.23
CA ASN A 145 -10.90 -12.81 12.61
C ASN A 145 -9.71 -13.26 13.45
N GLU A 146 -8.80 -14.09 12.90
CA GLU A 146 -7.57 -14.49 13.59
C GLU A 146 -6.67 -13.28 13.86
N ILE A 147 -6.45 -12.42 12.87
CA ILE A 147 -5.68 -11.18 13.03
C ILE A 147 -6.31 -10.33 14.13
N MET A 148 -7.62 -10.11 14.09
CA MET A 148 -8.30 -9.28 15.08
C MET A 148 -8.22 -9.86 16.50
N LYS A 149 -8.23 -11.18 16.67
CA LYS A 149 -7.99 -11.83 17.97
C LYS A 149 -6.59 -11.51 18.49
N VAL A 150 -5.56 -11.64 17.64
CA VAL A 150 -4.18 -11.29 18.00
C VAL A 150 -4.04 -9.81 18.36
N LEU A 151 -4.72 -8.93 17.62
CA LEU A 151 -4.66 -7.49 17.87
C LEU A 151 -5.36 -7.08 19.18
N LYS A 152 -6.44 -7.78 19.57
CA LYS A 152 -7.23 -7.53 20.79
C LYS A 152 -6.63 -8.11 22.07
N ASN A 153 -5.93 -9.25 22.00
CA ASN A 153 -5.36 -9.93 23.18
C ASN A 153 -4.07 -9.27 23.71
N ASN A 154 -4.12 -7.96 23.97
CA ASN A 154 -3.03 -7.22 24.63
C ASN A 154 -2.96 -7.52 26.12
#